data_AF-A0A2H6A8L5-F1
#
_entry.id   AF-A0A2H6A8L5-F1
#
_cell.length_a   1.000
_cell.length_b   1.000
_cell.length_c   1.000
_cell.angle_alpha   90.00
_cell.angle_beta   90.00
_cell.angle_gamma   90.00
#
_symmetry.space_group_name_H-M   'P 1'
#
loop_
_entity.id
_entity.type
_entity.pdbx_description
1 polymer ?
#
loop_
_entity_poly.entity_id
_entity_poly.type
_entity_poly.pdbx_seq_one_letter_code
_entity_poly.pdbx_strand_id
1 'polypeptide(L)'
;MKWNENFADEIKKAKTKEEVKKLWETMKENAFLSYKVDVKAIDEYAKDFEDLSIENQKRFLYECLDKNHWYVNYSEIDDETYQVSEEDKKLNREFYGK
;
A
#
# COMPACT_ATOMS: atom_id res chain seq x y z
N MET A 1 1.58 -4.48 -11.98
CA MET A 1 0.45 -4.01 -11.13
C MET A 1 1.01 -3.18 -9.98
N LYS A 2 0.48 -1.98 -9.73
CA LYS A 2 0.83 -1.17 -8.56
C LYS A 2 0.12 -1.77 -7.33
N TRP A 3 0.85 -2.41 -6.42
CA TRP A 3 0.24 -3.13 -5.29
C TRP A 3 -0.22 -2.17 -4.20
N ASN A 4 0.64 -1.88 -3.22
CA ASN A 4 0.31 -0.95 -2.13
C ASN A 4 0.21 0.51 -2.59
N GLU A 5 0.83 0.86 -3.73
CA GLU A 5 0.72 2.22 -4.29
C GLU A 5 -0.72 2.55 -4.70
N ASN A 6 -1.50 1.59 -5.19
CA ASN A 6 -2.92 1.80 -5.49
C ASN A 6 -3.73 2.13 -4.21
N PHE A 7 -3.52 1.35 -3.14
CA PHE A 7 -4.16 1.63 -1.85
C PHE A 7 -3.75 3.00 -1.29
N ALA A 8 -2.49 3.40 -1.43
CA ALA A 8 -2.03 4.72 -1.02
C ALA A 8 -2.77 5.86 -1.73
N ASP A 9 -3.03 5.71 -3.03
CA ASP A 9 -3.80 6.69 -3.80
C ASP A 9 -5.30 6.68 -3.43
N GLU A 10 -5.89 5.52 -3.21
CA GLU A 10 -7.29 5.39 -2.76
C GLU A 10 -7.48 5.99 -1.35
N ILE A 11 -6.55 5.76 -0.42
CA ILE A 11 -6.54 6.36 0.93
C ILE A 11 -6.55 7.89 0.82
N LYS A 12 -5.71 8.45 -0.07
CA LYS A 12 -5.66 9.91 -0.28
C LYS A 12 -6.99 10.45 -0.80
N LYS A 13 -7.60 9.76 -1.78
CA LYS A 13 -8.83 10.18 -2.48
C LYS A 13 -10.10 10.04 -1.66
N ALA A 14 -10.15 9.12 -0.68
CA ALA A 14 -11.32 8.94 0.18
C ALA A 14 -11.76 10.27 0.83
N LYS A 15 -13.06 10.50 1.00
CA LYS A 15 -13.62 11.75 1.54
C LYS A 15 -14.52 11.51 2.74
N THR A 16 -14.95 10.27 2.97
CA THR A 16 -15.81 9.89 4.09
C THR A 16 -15.17 8.81 4.95
N LYS A 17 -15.60 8.71 6.21
CA LYS A 17 -15.16 7.63 7.10
C LYS A 17 -15.60 6.27 6.60
N GLU A 18 -16.79 6.18 6.01
CA GLU A 18 -17.32 4.95 5.40
C GLU A 18 -16.46 4.45 4.25
N GLU A 19 -15.93 5.34 3.41
CA GLU A 19 -15.00 4.98 2.33
C GLU A 19 -13.68 4.43 2.90
N VAL A 20 -13.13 5.10 3.93
CA VAL A 20 -11.91 4.64 4.61
C VAL A 20 -12.11 3.28 5.27
N LYS A 21 -13.27 3.05 5.90
CA LYS A 21 -13.62 1.75 6.50
C LYS A 21 -13.73 0.65 5.46
N LYS A 22 -14.42 0.90 4.34
CA LYS A 22 -14.48 -0.07 3.23
C LYS A 22 -13.09 -0.39 2.69
N LEU A 23 -12.24 0.62 2.57
CA LEU A 23 -10.87 0.45 2.10
C LEU A 23 -10.05 -0.43 3.05
N TRP A 24 -10.25 -0.30 4.37
CA TRP A 24 -9.62 -1.17 5.35
C TRP A 24 -9.99 -2.64 5.16
N GLU A 25 -11.28 -2.94 4.96
CA GLU A 25 -11.73 -4.31 4.70
C GLU A 25 -11.06 -4.89 3.44
N THR A 26 -11.00 -4.11 2.35
CA THR A 26 -10.30 -4.53 1.12
C THR A 26 -8.80 -4.74 1.35
N MET A 27 -8.16 -3.87 2.13
CA MET A 27 -6.72 -3.95 2.44
C MET A 27 -6.38 -5.21 3.24
N LYS A 28 -7.23 -5.64 4.18
CA LYS A 28 -6.99 -6.88 4.96
C LYS A 28 -6.87 -8.12 4.08
N GLU A 29 -7.57 -8.14 2.95
CA GLU A 29 -7.58 -9.28 2.02
C GLU A 29 -6.54 -9.16 0.91
N ASN A 30 -6.25 -7.94 0.44
CA ASN A 30 -5.55 -7.73 -0.83
C ASN A 30 -4.29 -6.85 -0.72
N ALA A 31 -4.06 -6.15 0.39
CA ALA A 31 -2.87 -5.33 0.57
C ALA A 31 -1.74 -6.10 1.25
N PHE A 32 -0.51 -5.76 0.92
CA PHE A 32 0.65 -6.22 1.70
C PHE A 32 0.76 -5.35 2.95
N LEU A 33 0.25 -5.85 4.07
CA LEU A 33 0.36 -5.15 5.35
C LEU A 33 1.76 -5.33 5.93
N SER A 34 2.25 -4.28 6.61
CA SER A 34 3.50 -4.33 7.34
C SER A 34 3.46 -5.42 8.40
N TYR A 35 4.55 -6.17 8.56
CA TYR A 35 4.66 -7.23 9.59
C TYR A 35 4.44 -6.72 11.03
N LYS A 36 4.53 -5.39 11.24
CA LYS A 36 4.28 -4.74 12.53
C LYS A 36 2.79 -4.56 12.83
N VAL A 37 1.93 -4.82 11.87
CA VAL A 37 0.49 -4.65 11.98
C VAL A 37 -0.13 -5.95 12.46
N ASP A 38 -0.72 -5.93 13.65
CA ASP A 38 -1.61 -6.99 14.11
C ASP A 38 -3.05 -6.63 13.75
N VAL A 39 -3.57 -7.26 12.70
CA VAL A 39 -4.94 -7.04 12.21
C VAL A 39 -5.97 -7.36 13.29
N LYS A 40 -5.72 -8.38 14.14
CA LYS A 40 -6.66 -8.75 15.20
C LYS A 40 -6.75 -7.68 16.28
N ALA A 41 -5.62 -7.07 16.62
CA ALA A 41 -5.60 -5.95 17.55
C ALA A 41 -6.38 -4.75 16.97
N ILE A 42 -6.26 -4.47 15.67
CA ILE A 42 -7.01 -3.38 15.04
C ILE A 42 -8.52 -3.62 15.11
N ASP A 43 -8.96 -4.85 14.83
CA ASP A 43 -10.38 -5.20 14.91
C ASP A 43 -10.91 -5.14 16.36
N GLU A 44 -10.08 -5.46 17.37
CA GLU A 44 -10.44 -5.30 18.79
C GLU A 44 -10.67 -3.84 19.18
N TYR A 45 -9.82 -2.93 18.68
CA TYR A 45 -9.92 -1.48 18.91
C TYR A 45 -10.66 -0.73 17.80
N ALA A 46 -11.53 -1.41 17.04
CA ALA A 46 -12.21 -0.81 15.88
C ALA A 46 -13.05 0.42 16.24
N LYS A 47 -13.63 0.47 17.45
CA LYS A 47 -14.34 1.66 17.96
C LYS A 47 -13.42 2.88 18.08
N ASP A 48 -12.24 2.69 18.67
CA ASP A 48 -11.26 3.77 18.83
C ASP A 48 -10.81 4.30 17.47
N PHE A 49 -10.68 3.41 16.47
CA PHE A 49 -10.42 3.78 15.10
C PHE A 49 -11.57 4.59 14.46
N GLU A 50 -12.83 4.20 14.68
CA GLU A 50 -14.01 4.92 14.16
C GLU A 50 -14.14 6.35 14.73
N ASP A 51 -13.71 6.54 15.99
CA ASP A 51 -13.74 7.83 16.67
C ASP A 51 -12.65 8.81 16.20
N LEU A 52 -11.60 8.34 15.52
CA LEU A 52 -10.56 9.21 14.93
C LEU A 52 -11.13 10.18 13.88
N SER A 53 -10.46 11.31 13.67
CA SER A 53 -10.72 12.16 12.50
C SER A 53 -10.41 11.40 11.22
N ILE A 54 -11.05 11.78 10.11
CA ILE A 54 -10.81 11.14 8.81
C ILE A 54 -9.34 11.22 8.39
N GLU A 55 -8.65 12.36 8.63
CA GLU A 55 -7.21 12.47 8.39
C GLU A 55 -6.41 11.44 9.19
N ASN A 56 -6.76 11.20 10.45
CA ASN A 56 -6.06 10.24 11.28
C ASN A 56 -6.36 8.79 10.87
N GLN A 57 -7.60 8.48 10.46
CA GLN A 57 -7.93 7.17 9.91
C GLN A 57 -7.15 6.89 8.62
N LYS A 58 -7.10 7.85 7.70
CA LYS A 58 -6.30 7.74 6.47
C LYS A 58 -4.82 7.56 6.77
N ARG A 59 -4.26 8.36 7.68
CA ARG A 59 -2.86 8.25 8.09
C ARG A 59 -2.57 6.87 8.66
N PHE A 60 -3.48 6.35 9.49
CA PHE A 60 -3.34 5.02 10.08
C PHE A 60 -3.31 3.93 9.00
N LEU A 61 -4.27 3.91 8.06
CA LEU A 61 -4.28 2.94 6.97
C LEU A 61 -3.00 3.02 6.13
N TYR A 62 -2.52 4.23 5.86
CA TYR A 62 -1.30 4.44 5.09
C TYR A 62 -0.06 3.85 5.79
N GLU A 63 0.05 4.01 7.10
CA GLU A 63 1.15 3.43 7.89
C GLU A 63 1.04 1.91 8.04
N CYS A 64 -0.13 1.33 7.82
CA CYS A 64 -0.31 -0.12 7.83
C CYS A 64 0.25 -0.81 6.57
N LEU A 65 0.41 -0.06 5.46
CA LEU A 65 0.97 -0.61 4.22
C LEU A 65 2.45 -0.95 4.38
N ASP A 66 2.86 -2.12 3.91
CA ASP A 66 4.27 -2.46 3.76
C ASP A 66 4.90 -1.57 2.67
N LYS A 67 5.85 -0.73 3.11
CA LYS A 67 6.56 0.23 2.24
C LYS A 67 7.53 -0.47 1.28
N ASN A 68 7.89 -1.73 1.54
CA ASN A 68 8.74 -2.50 0.62
C ASN A 68 8.00 -2.86 -0.68
N HIS A 69 6.67 -2.90 -0.66
CA HIS A 69 5.84 -3.20 -1.84
C HIS A 69 5.49 -1.94 -2.65
N TRP A 70 6.28 -0.88 -2.50
CA TRP A 70 6.15 0.38 -3.24
C TRP A 70 7.11 0.48 -4.43
N TYR A 71 8.11 -0.41 -4.48
CA TYR A 71 9.09 -0.46 -5.55
C TYR A 71 9.28 -1.90 -6.01
N VAL A 72 9.75 -2.07 -7.23
CA VAL A 72 10.14 -3.36 -7.79
C VAL A 72 11.62 -3.55 -7.54
N ASN A 73 12.01 -4.69 -6.97
CA ASN A 73 13.44 -4.98 -6.81
C ASN A 73 14.11 -5.08 -8.19
N TYR A 74 15.34 -4.59 -8.30
CA TYR A 74 16.06 -4.66 -9.58
C TYR A 74 16.25 -6.10 -10.08
N SER A 75 16.37 -7.07 -9.18
CA SER A 75 16.41 -8.51 -9.53
C SER A 75 15.15 -9.02 -10.20
N GLU A 76 14.02 -8.34 -10.01
CA GLU A 76 12.70 -8.68 -10.51
C GLU A 76 12.26 -7.73 -11.63
N ILE A 77 13.15 -6.85 -12.12
CA ILE A 77 12.81 -5.79 -13.09
C ILE A 77 12.27 -6.33 -14.42
N ASP A 78 12.62 -7.58 -14.76
CA ASP A 78 12.16 -8.28 -15.97
C ASP A 78 10.89 -9.12 -15.76
N ASP A 79 10.38 -9.22 -14.53
CA ASP A 79 9.13 -9.94 -14.24
C ASP A 79 7.92 -9.18 -14.81
N GLU A 80 7.23 -9.83 -15.76
CA GLU A 80 6.09 -9.28 -16.48
C GLU A 80 4.94 -8.86 -15.56
N THR A 81 4.82 -9.46 -14.37
CA THR A 81 3.82 -9.13 -13.35
C THR A 81 3.86 -7.65 -12.96
N TYR A 82 5.07 -7.09 -12.89
CA TYR A 82 5.27 -5.70 -12.47
C TYR A 82 5.05 -4.69 -13.60
N GLN A 83 5.12 -5.13 -14.86
CA GLN A 83 4.91 -4.28 -16.04
C GLN A 83 5.82 -3.05 -16.04
N VAL A 84 7.08 -3.21 -15.62
CA VAL A 84 8.08 -2.14 -15.68
C VAL A 84 8.33 -1.77 -17.14
N SER A 85 8.39 -0.48 -17.45
CA SER A 85 8.59 0.01 -18.82
C SER A 85 9.97 -0.39 -19.35
N GLU A 86 10.09 -0.55 -20.66
CA GLU A 86 11.39 -0.85 -21.28
C GLU A 86 12.37 0.32 -21.11
N GLU A 87 11.87 1.55 -21.08
CA GLU A 87 12.67 2.73 -20.75
C GLU A 87 13.26 2.65 -19.34
N ASP A 88 12.45 2.31 -18.33
CA ASP A 88 12.91 2.17 -16.94
C ASP A 88 13.89 1.00 -16.78
N LYS A 89 13.64 -0.13 -17.47
CA LYS A 89 14.54 -1.28 -17.50
C LYS A 89 15.90 -0.88 -18.06
N LYS A 90 15.92 -0.19 -19.20
CA LYS A 90 17.15 0.26 -19.86
C LYS A 90 17.94 1.20 -18.96
N LEU A 91 17.29 2.23 -18.40
CA LEU A 91 17.93 3.20 -17.53
C LEU A 91 18.57 2.53 -16.29
N ASN A 92 17.88 1.57 -15.68
CA ASN A 92 18.43 0.84 -14.53
C ASN A 92 19.62 -0.04 -14.92
N ARG A 93 19.59 -0.72 -16.08
CA ARG A 93 20.72 -1.52 -16.57
C ARG A 93 21.97 -0.67 -16.82
N GLU A 94 21.80 0.48 -17.47
CA GLU A 94 22.87 1.47 -17.67
C GLU A 94 23.45 1.96 -16.34
N PHE A 95 22.61 2.23 -15.35
CA PHE A 95 23.05 2.69 -14.03
C PHE A 95 23.85 1.63 -13.26
N TYR A 96 23.39 0.38 -13.24
CA TYR A 96 24.06 -0.72 -12.54
C TYR A 96 25.21 -1.35 -13.32
N GLY A 97 25.51 -0.85 -14.52
CA GLY A 97 26.60 -1.36 -15.37
C GLY A 97 26.39 -2.79 -15.84
N LYS A 98 25.12 -3.21 -16.03
CA LYS A 98 24.76 -4.50 -16.62
C LYS A 98 24.46 -4.38 -18.11
#